data_AF-X1TAK7-F1
#
_entry.id   AF-X1TAK7-F1
#
_cell.length_a   1.000
_cell.length_b   1.000
_cell.length_c   1.000
_cell.angle_alpha   90.00
_cell.angle_beta   90.00
_cell.angle_gamma   90.00
#
_symmetry.space_group_name_H-M   'P 1'
#
loop_
_entity.id
_entity.type
_entity.pdbx_description
1 polymer ?
#
loop_
_entity_poly.entity_id
_entity_poly.type
_entity_poly.pdbx_seq_one_letter_code
_entity_poly.pdbx_strand_id
1 'polypeptide(L)' 'MSERAEKTEINYSFKCPICSEGKIEISKVTYDVPDGDKILIIKFECNICNYSNNDIIPLTTNFAPGIM' A
#
# COMPACT_ATOMS: atom_id res chain seq x y z
N MET A 1 1.60 -18.51 -17.24
CA MET A 1 2.93 -18.09 -16.75
C MET A 1 2.68 -16.89 -15.86
N SER A 2 2.92 -17.02 -14.56
CA SER A 2 2.51 -16.02 -13.55
C SER A 2 3.44 -14.81 -13.65
N GLU A 3 2.94 -13.70 -14.20
CA GLU A 3 3.65 -12.43 -14.18
C GLU A 3 3.93 -12.06 -12.72
N ARG A 4 5.23 -11.97 -12.41
CA ARG A 4 5.74 -11.65 -11.09
C ARG A 4 5.22 -10.26 -10.74
N ALA A 5 4.40 -10.16 -9.69
CA ALA A 5 4.13 -8.89 -9.02
C ALA A 5 5.48 -8.20 -8.76
N GLU A 6 5.72 -7.06 -9.40
CA GLU A 6 6.88 -6.22 -9.14
C GLU A 6 6.73 -5.64 -7.74
N LYS A 7 7.20 -6.40 -6.73
CA LYS A 7 7.34 -5.94 -5.35
C LYS A 7 8.30 -4.76 -5.30
N THR A 8 7.77 -3.58 -5.56
CA THR A 8 8.51 -2.33 -5.41
C THR A 8 8.39 -1.89 -3.95
N GLU A 9 9.13 -2.57 -3.07
CA GLU A 9 9.20 -2.25 -1.65
C GLU A 9 9.97 -0.94 -1.45
N ILE A 10 9.26 0.20 -1.42
CA ILE A 10 9.87 1.47 -1.04
C ILE A 10 9.57 1.71 0.43
N ASN A 11 10.61 1.58 1.25
CA ASN A 11 10.55 1.80 2.69
C ASN A 11 10.76 3.29 2.98
N TYR A 12 9.66 4.00 3.25
CA TYR A 12 9.72 5.35 3.80
C TYR A 12 9.61 5.26 5.32
N SER A 13 10.49 5.97 6.04
CA SER A 13 10.46 6.03 7.50
C SER A 13 10.22 7.46 7.97
N PHE A 14 9.19 7.70 8.77
CA PHE A 14 8.93 9.01 9.39
C PHE A 14 8.66 8.87 10.90
N LYS A 15 8.74 9.98 11.63
CA LYS A 15 8.56 9.98 13.09
C LYS A 15 7.10 9.72 13.44
N CYS A 16 6.84 8.80 14.36
CA CYS A 16 5.48 8.44 14.76
C CYS A 16 4.79 9.60 15.48
N PRO A 17 3.63 10.10 15.01
CA PRO A 17 2.91 11.18 15.67
C PRO A 17 2.22 10.73 16.97
N ILE A 18 2.03 9.41 17.19
CA ILE A 18 1.35 8.87 18.37
C ILE A 18 2.29 8.82 19.58
N CYS A 19 3.51 8.31 19.40
CA CYS A 19 4.45 8.15 20.50
C CYS A 19 5.62 9.13 20.48
N SER A 20 5.84 9.88 19.40
CA SER A 20 6.95 10.83 19.25
C SER A 20 8.37 10.24 19.43
N GLU A 21 8.50 8.93 19.62
CA GLU A 21 9.77 8.22 19.79
C GLU A 21 9.98 7.19 18.68
N GLY A 22 8.91 6.49 18.30
CA GLY A 22 8.95 5.44 17.28
C GLY A 22 9.10 5.98 15.87
N LYS A 23 9.60 5.13 14.97
CA LYS A 23 9.58 5.37 13.53
C LYS A 23 8.43 4.57 12.92
N ILE A 24 7.64 5.23 12.08
CA ILE A 24 6.66 4.56 11.23
C ILE A 24 7.38 4.12 9.97
N GLU A 25 7.40 2.83 9.73
CA GLU A 25 7.81 2.20 8.49
C GLU A 25 6.60 2.08 7.57
N ILE A 26 6.73 2.59 6.35
CA ILE A 26 5.75 2.44 5.29
C ILE A 26 6.22 1.33 4.36
N SER A 27 5.46 0.25 4.27
CA SER A 27 5.63 -0.78 3.26
C SER A 27 4.54 -0.63 2.20
N LYS A 28 4.94 -0.40 0.96
CA LYS A 28 4.02 -0.41 -0.18
C LYS A 28 4.24 -1.62 -1.08
N VAL A 29 3.15 -2.22 -1.52
CA VAL A 29 3.15 -3.37 -2.43
C VAL A 29 2.12 -3.10 -3.52
N THR A 30 2.56 -3.07 -4.76
CA THR A 30 1.65 -3.03 -5.91
C THR A 30 1.42 -4.45 -6.39
N TYR A 31 0.16 -4.79 -6.64
CA TYR A 31 -0.24 -6.08 -7.17
C TYR A 31 -1.04 -5.86 -8.46
N ASP A 32 -0.58 -6.51 -9.54
CA ASP A 32 -1.30 -6.56 -10.80
C ASP A 32 -2.24 -7.79 -10.76
N VAL A 33 -3.54 -7.54 -10.77
CA VAL A 33 -4.58 -8.56 -10.86
C VAL A 33 -4.70 -8.99 -12.33
N PRO A 34 -4.88 -10.29 -12.62
CA PRO A 34 -5.04 -10.78 -13.99
C PRO A 34 -6.20 -10.15 -14.78
N ASP A 35 -7.17 -9.52 -14.11
CA ASP A 35 -8.28 -8.80 -14.73
C ASP A 35 -7.88 -7.40 -15.26
N GLY A 36 -6.58 -7.05 -15.21
CA GLY A 36 -6.06 -5.75 -15.65
C GLY A 36 -6.13 -4.67 -14.57
N ASP A 37 -6.68 -5.02 -13.40
CA ASP A 37 -6.75 -4.12 -12.26
C ASP A 37 -5.44 -4.10 -11.46
N LYS A 38 -4.99 -2.91 -11.06
CA LYS A 38 -3.84 -2.70 -10.21
C LYS A 38 -4.31 -2.32 -8.82
N ILE A 39 -3.79 -3.00 -7.79
CA ILE A 39 -4.08 -2.71 -6.39
C ILE A 39 -2.78 -2.28 -5.71
N LEU A 40 -2.83 -1.18 -4.96
CA LEU A 40 -1.78 -0.74 -4.08
C LEU A 40 -2.16 -1.06 -2.64
N ILE A 41 -1.34 -1.87 -1.99
CA ILE A 41 -1.45 -2.17 -0.56
C ILE A 41 -0.40 -1.32 0.14
N ILE A 42 -0.82 -0.51 1.11
CA ILE A 42 0.07 0.32 1.94
C ILE A 42 -0.10 -0.11 3.39
N LYS A 43 1.02 -0.40 4.05
CA LYS A 43 1.08 -0.77 5.45
C LYS A 43 1.98 0.22 6.19
N PHE A 44 1.45 0.80 7.25
CA PHE A 44 2.15 1.70 8.15
C PHE A 44 2.31 0.97 9.48
N GLU A 45 3.53 0.80 9.97
CA GLU A 45 3.78 0.19 11.28
C GLU A 45 4.78 1.01 12.08
N CYS A 46 4.43 1.29 13.34
CA CYS A 46 5.33 1.90 14.30
C CYS A 46 6.03 0.82 15.11
N ASN A 47 7.35 0.89 15.17
CA ASN A 47 8.19 -0.06 15.88
C ASN A 47 8.15 0.04 17.43
N ILE A 48 7.50 1.07 18.01
CA ILE A 48 7.48 1.31 19.46
C ILE A 48 6.08 1.19 20.05
N CYS A 49 5.09 1.90 19.50
CA CYS A 49 3.79 2.07 20.15
C CYS A 49 2.68 1.18 19.59
N ASN A 50 3.04 0.13 18.83
CA ASN A 50 2.09 -0.80 18.21
C ASN A 50 1.05 -0.15 17.28
N TYR A 51 1.32 1.07 16.82
CA TYR A 51 0.47 1.73 15.83
C TYR A 51 0.66 1.04 14.49
N SER A 52 -0.41 0.44 13.96
CA SER A 52 -0.44 -0.13 12.61
C SER A 52 -1.66 0.38 11.85
N ASN A 53 -1.47 0.80 10.61
CA ASN A 53 -2.57 1.13 9.71
C ASN A 53 -2.34 0.44 8.36
N ASN A 54 -3.39 -0.14 7.78
CA ASN A 54 -3.34 -0.83 6.50
C ASN A 54 -4.40 -0.23 5.59
N ASP A 55 -3.97 0.28 4.44
CA ASP A 55 -4.84 0.83 3.42
C ASP A 55 -4.68 0.03 2.12
N ILE A 56 -5.81 -0.22 1.45
CA ILE A 56 -5.84 -0.88 0.15
C ILE A 56 -6.49 0.09 -0.83
N ILE A 57 -5.71 0.51 -1.82
CA ILE A 57 -6.10 1.53 -2.80
C ILE A 57 -6.09 0.88 -4.19
N PRO A 58 -7.23 0.73 -4.87
CA PRO A 58 -7.24 0.36 -6.28
C PRO A 58 -6.60 1.50 -7.10
N LEU A 59 -5.54 1.19 -7.86
CA LEU A 59 -4.82 2.12 -8.72
C LEU A 59 -5.49 2.28 -10.09
N THR A 60 -6.16 1.25 -10.57
CA THR A 60 -7.03 1.31 -11.75
C THR A 60 -8.46 1.25 -11.27
N THR A 61 -9.10 2.39 -11.25
CA THR A 61 -10.55 2.44 -11.30
C THR A 61 -10.93 2.34 -12.77
N ASN A 62 -11.39 1.17 -13.23
CA ASN A 62 -12.17 1.09 -14.46
C ASN A 62 -13.50 1.86 -14.23
N PHE A 63 -13.43 3.20 -14.12
CA PHE A 63 -14.57 4.07 -14.33
C PHE A 63 -14.86 4.05 -15.84
N ALA A 64 -15.33 2.91 -16.34
CA ALA A 64 -16.24 2.96 -17.46
C ALA A 64 -17.55 3.49 -16.85
N PRO A 65 -17.93 4.77 -17.05
CA PRO A 65 -19.30 5.17 -16.75
C PRO A 65 -20.20 4.18 -17.50
N GLY A 66 -21.06 3.47 -16.76
CA GLY A 66 -21.95 2.50 -17.36
C GLY A 66 -22.77 3.22 -18.43
N ILE A 67 -22.49 2.87 -19.69
CA ILE A 67 -23.28 3.16 -20.90
C ILE A 67 -23.83 4.59 -21.00
N MET A 68 -23.21 5.40 -21.87
CA MET A 68 -23.82 6.63 -22.41
C MET A 68 -25.15 6.36 -23.08
#